data_AF-E6WWH9-F1
#
_entry.id   AF-E6WWH9-F1
#
_cell.length_a   1.000
_cell.length_b   1.000
_cell.length_c   1.000
_cell.angle_alpha   90.00
_cell.angle_beta   90.00
_cell.angle_gamma   90.00
#
_symmetry.space_group_name_H-M   'P 1'
#
loop_
_entity.id
_entity.type
_entity.pdbx_description
1 polymer ?
#
loop_
_entity_poly.entity_id
_entity_poly.type
_entity_poly.pdbx_seq_one_letter_code
_entity_poly.pdbx_strand_id
1 'polypeptide(L)'
;MLKLGRLLFGAVATLAGLASAVLAAMWLGQRHAGDPIGPWPLFTAIGIAVLALLLRHLLVQVIRARGDRALEAARRGETFTSGSSLTVPAGWVALALLAGWLAWSNGEQARNAALFFAGFCVSMAAMYGWKPILRMLRSEPLLRIDGDGIEHLRYGPIAWRDVAGIQLERRRVRGQPRHTLWLAVRDVRRYLDDAPATALTLVTIARVPGTGEFAPLPLPLDLFAEDPEVIQRVARALRQRHPALFLAQWSPHMAPSQVASALQREAAARAGGEAAATLVTVPAKTEAKVGAPAMETLRARAEERRMQSQRRALVLLGAFGVLGLLGLGLRYLA
;
A
#
# COMPACT_ATOMS: atom_id res chain seq x y z
N MET A 1 2.23 -1.20 1.93
CA MET A 1 1.63 -2.19 2.88
C MET A 1 0.84 -3.39 2.32
N LEU A 2 0.03 -3.27 1.25
CA LEU A 2 -0.92 -4.32 0.84
C LEU A 2 -0.29 -5.68 0.46
N LYS A 3 0.95 -5.72 -0.06
CA LYS A 3 1.56 -6.96 -0.57
C LYS A 3 2.34 -7.75 0.49
N LEU A 4 3.02 -7.06 1.41
CA LEU A 4 3.68 -7.72 2.55
C LEU A 4 2.69 -8.11 3.63
N GLY A 5 1.62 -7.34 3.83
CA GLY A 5 0.43 -7.81 4.52
C GLY A 5 -0.17 -9.05 3.83
N ARG A 6 -0.38 -9.03 2.50
CA ARG A 6 -0.88 -10.22 1.76
C ARG A 6 0.08 -11.40 1.74
N LEU A 7 1.39 -11.21 1.82
CA LEU A 7 2.39 -12.29 1.84
C LEU A 7 2.57 -12.86 3.24
N LEU A 8 2.56 -12.02 4.28
CA LEU A 8 2.66 -12.48 5.67
C LEU A 8 1.35 -13.12 6.11
N PHE A 9 0.21 -12.50 5.79
CA PHE A 9 -1.10 -13.09 5.99
C PHE A 9 -1.38 -14.23 5.03
N GLY A 10 -0.79 -14.18 3.83
CA GLY A 10 -0.71 -15.29 2.89
C GLY A 10 -0.03 -16.46 3.58
N ALA A 11 1.21 -16.29 4.03
CA ALA A 11 2.00 -17.29 4.75
C ALA A 11 1.29 -17.78 6.02
N VAL A 12 0.67 -16.91 6.81
CA VAL A 12 -0.13 -17.32 7.99
C VAL A 12 -1.37 -18.12 7.55
N ALA A 13 -2.04 -17.74 6.46
CA ALA A 13 -3.15 -18.51 5.91
C ALA A 13 -2.69 -19.83 5.25
N THR A 14 -1.51 -19.86 4.63
CA THR A 14 -0.92 -21.09 4.08
C THR A 14 -0.46 -22.01 5.19
N LEU A 15 0.12 -21.48 6.28
CA LEU A 15 0.52 -22.24 7.46
C LEU A 15 -0.70 -22.71 8.23
N ALA A 16 -1.74 -21.90 8.40
CA ALA A 16 -3.01 -22.31 8.96
C ALA A 16 -3.70 -23.35 8.08
N GLY A 17 -3.62 -23.21 6.76
CA GLY A 17 -4.12 -24.18 5.78
C GLY A 17 -3.33 -25.49 5.79
N LEU A 18 -2.01 -25.43 5.90
CA LEU A 18 -1.13 -26.60 6.06
C LEU A 18 -1.38 -27.30 7.39
N ALA A 19 -1.47 -26.55 8.49
CA ALA A 19 -1.82 -27.09 9.80
C ALA A 19 -3.21 -27.72 9.77
N SER A 20 -4.18 -27.09 9.10
CA SER A 20 -5.52 -27.65 8.89
C SER A 20 -5.48 -28.92 8.04
N ALA A 21 -4.67 -28.97 6.99
CA ALA A 21 -4.51 -30.14 6.12
C ALA A 21 -3.82 -31.30 6.86
N VAL A 22 -2.81 -31.00 7.70
CA VAL A 22 -2.15 -31.98 8.56
C VAL A 22 -3.12 -32.52 9.61
N LEU A 23 -3.88 -31.66 10.28
CA LEU A 23 -4.92 -32.07 11.23
C LEU A 23 -6.02 -32.90 10.56
N ALA A 24 -6.42 -32.54 9.34
CA ALA A 24 -7.38 -33.30 8.55
C ALA A 24 -6.82 -34.67 8.11
N ALA A 25 -5.55 -34.74 7.71
CA ALA A 25 -4.89 -36.00 7.34
C ALA A 25 -4.68 -36.92 8.54
N MET A 26 -4.30 -36.37 9.70
CA MET A 26 -4.21 -37.12 10.96
C MET A 26 -5.59 -37.66 11.37
N TRP A 27 -6.64 -36.84 11.28
CA TRP A 27 -8.01 -37.29 11.52
C TRP A 27 -8.43 -38.40 10.55
N LEU A 28 -8.10 -38.28 9.25
CA LEU A 28 -8.42 -39.29 8.26
C LEU A 28 -7.69 -40.62 8.53
N GLY A 29 -6.43 -40.56 8.93
CA GLY A 29 -5.63 -41.73 9.32
C GLY A 29 -6.13 -42.42 10.59
N GLN A 30 -6.50 -41.63 11.61
CA GLN A 30 -7.07 -42.17 12.86
C GLN A 30 -8.48 -42.74 12.66
N ARG A 31 -9.28 -42.16 11.75
CA ARG A 31 -10.58 -42.72 11.38
C ARG A 31 -10.46 -44.10 10.74
N HIS A 32 -9.38 -44.36 9.98
CA HIS A 32 -9.09 -45.70 9.44
C HIS A 32 -8.62 -46.68 10.52
N ALA A 33 -8.12 -46.20 11.65
CA ALA A 33 -7.70 -47.02 12.79
C ALA A 33 -8.85 -47.42 13.74
N GLY A 34 -10.09 -46.98 13.45
CA GLY A 34 -11.28 -47.37 14.23
C GLY A 34 -11.53 -46.55 15.50
N ASP A 35 -10.70 -45.55 15.80
CA ASP A 35 -10.89 -44.69 16.97
C ASP A 35 -12.03 -43.67 16.73
N PRO A 36 -12.99 -43.56 17.67
CA PRO A 36 -14.12 -42.63 17.54
C PRO A 36 -13.68 -41.20 17.86
N ILE A 37 -13.25 -40.47 16.83
CA ILE A 37 -12.91 -39.04 16.96
C ILE A 37 -13.99 -38.20 16.29
N GLY A 38 -14.63 -37.34 17.09
CA GLY A 38 -15.66 -36.41 16.62
C GLY A 38 -15.13 -35.40 15.58
N PRO A 39 -16.00 -34.74 14.80
CA PRO A 39 -15.64 -33.87 13.67
C PRO A 39 -15.00 -32.51 14.07
N TRP A 40 -14.71 -32.31 15.36
CA TRP A 40 -14.16 -31.09 15.93
C TRP A 40 -12.91 -30.52 15.23
N PRO A 41 -11.89 -31.30 14.82
CA PRO A 41 -10.69 -30.74 14.18
C PRO A 41 -10.97 -30.13 12.79
N LEU A 42 -12.00 -30.61 12.08
CA LEU A 42 -12.39 -30.06 10.79
C LEU A 42 -13.14 -28.73 10.96
N PHE A 43 -13.97 -28.62 11.99
CA PHE A 43 -14.66 -27.37 12.32
C PHE A 43 -13.71 -26.28 12.82
N THR A 44 -12.68 -26.63 13.61
CA THR A 44 -11.66 -25.66 14.04
C THR A 44 -10.85 -25.15 12.85
N ALA A 45 -10.46 -26.04 11.92
CA ALA A 45 -9.78 -25.67 10.69
C ALA A 45 -10.59 -24.67 9.83
N ILE A 46 -11.87 -24.98 9.58
CA ILE A 46 -12.77 -24.09 8.82
C ILE A 46 -12.96 -22.76 9.55
N GLY A 47 -13.18 -22.79 10.87
CA GLY A 47 -13.33 -21.59 11.69
C GLY A 47 -12.11 -20.67 11.60
N ILE A 48 -10.90 -21.22 11.69
CA ILE A 48 -9.64 -20.46 11.57
C ILE A 48 -9.51 -19.86 10.16
N ALA A 49 -9.83 -20.61 9.11
CA ALA A 49 -9.76 -20.12 7.74
C ALA A 49 -10.74 -18.96 7.49
N VAL A 50 -11.99 -19.07 7.96
CA VAL A 50 -12.99 -18.01 7.86
C VAL A 50 -12.56 -16.76 8.64
N LEU A 51 -12.07 -16.93 9.87
CA LEU A 51 -11.56 -15.84 10.70
C LEU A 51 -10.39 -15.12 10.01
N ALA A 52 -9.46 -15.87 9.42
CA ALA A 52 -8.34 -15.32 8.68
C ALA A 52 -8.80 -14.49 7.47
N LEU A 53 -9.78 -14.97 6.70
CA LEU A 53 -10.34 -14.23 5.56
C LEU A 53 -11.05 -12.95 6.00
N LEU A 54 -11.81 -12.99 7.10
CA LEU A 54 -12.49 -11.82 7.67
C LEU A 54 -11.48 -10.79 8.16
N LEU A 55 -10.47 -11.20 8.93
CA LEU A 55 -9.39 -10.31 9.39
C LEU A 55 -8.65 -9.68 8.22
N ARG A 56 -8.34 -10.45 7.18
CA ARG A 56 -7.74 -9.93 5.94
C ARG A 56 -8.66 -8.90 5.27
N HIS A 57 -9.95 -9.17 5.20
CA HIS A 57 -10.92 -8.25 4.60
C HIS A 57 -10.97 -6.92 5.37
N LEU A 58 -11.10 -6.98 6.70
CA LEU A 58 -11.09 -5.81 7.58
C LEU A 58 -9.79 -5.02 7.46
N LEU A 59 -8.64 -5.70 7.44
CA LEU A 59 -7.34 -5.05 7.27
C LEU A 59 -7.25 -4.30 5.93
N VAL A 60 -7.72 -4.91 4.84
CA VAL A 60 -7.76 -4.25 3.53
C VAL A 60 -8.68 -3.03 3.55
N GLN A 61 -9.83 -3.11 4.21
CA GLN A 61 -10.74 -1.97 4.36
C GLN A 61 -10.11 -0.84 5.18
N VAL A 62 -9.47 -1.16 6.31
CA VAL A 62 -8.78 -0.17 7.16
C VAL A 62 -7.66 0.53 6.40
N ILE A 63 -6.85 -0.23 5.65
CA ILE A 63 -5.77 0.35 4.82
C ILE A 63 -6.35 1.28 3.75
N ARG A 64 -7.43 0.88 3.08
CA ARG A 64 -8.09 1.72 2.07
C ARG A 64 -8.65 3.00 2.69
N ALA A 65 -9.40 2.87 3.78
CA ALA A 65 -9.97 4.01 4.49
C ALA A 65 -8.89 4.99 4.97
N ARG A 66 -7.77 4.48 5.48
CA ARG A 66 -6.61 5.30 5.87
C ARG A 66 -5.99 6.02 4.66
N GLY A 67 -5.84 5.32 3.53
CA GLY A 67 -5.34 5.91 2.30
C GLY A 67 -6.25 7.00 1.72
N ASP A 68 -7.56 6.82 1.79
CA ASP A 68 -8.53 7.81 1.33
C ASP A 68 -8.55 9.04 2.25
N ARG A 69 -8.48 8.86 3.58
CA ARG A 69 -8.32 9.98 4.53
C ARG A 69 -7.04 10.76 4.30
N ALA A 70 -5.92 10.06 4.06
CA ALA A 70 -4.64 10.71 3.76
C ALA A 70 -4.72 11.53 2.46
N LEU A 71 -5.44 11.05 1.45
CA LEU A 71 -5.67 11.78 0.21
C LEU A 71 -6.56 13.00 0.42
N GLU A 72 -7.62 12.88 1.22
CA GLU A 72 -8.48 14.01 1.58
C GLU A 72 -7.72 15.08 2.37
N ALA A 73 -6.90 14.67 3.34
CA ALA A 73 -5.99 15.54 4.07
C ALA A 73 -5.02 16.28 3.15
N ALA A 74 -4.37 15.55 2.23
CA ALA A 74 -3.48 16.13 1.24
C ALA A 74 -4.17 17.12 0.30
N ARG A 75 -5.44 16.87 -0.07
CA ARG A 75 -6.25 17.82 -0.86
C ARG A 75 -6.56 19.11 -0.09
N ARG A 76 -6.70 19.03 1.24
CA ARG A 76 -6.80 20.22 2.12
C ARG A 76 -5.46 20.90 2.34
N GLY A 77 -4.35 20.27 1.95
CA GLY A 77 -3.01 20.80 2.12
C GLY A 77 -2.30 20.38 3.39
N GLU A 78 -2.84 19.40 4.10
CA GLU A 78 -2.22 18.86 5.29
C GLU A 78 -0.98 18.04 4.91
N THR A 79 0.00 18.06 5.81
CA THR A 79 1.24 17.30 5.69
C THR A 79 0.96 15.81 5.78
N PHE A 80 1.55 15.06 4.87
CA PHE A 80 1.54 13.61 4.88
C PHE A 80 2.88 13.08 5.35
N THR A 81 2.87 12.20 6.36
CA THR A 81 4.06 11.53 6.87
C THR A 81 3.91 10.02 6.74
N SER A 82 4.94 9.34 6.23
CA SER A 82 5.00 7.88 6.22
C SER A 82 6.24 7.38 6.94
N GLY A 83 6.02 6.58 7.99
CA GLY A 83 7.08 5.85 8.71
C GLY A 83 7.49 4.54 8.05
N SER A 84 8.31 3.77 8.76
CA SER A 84 8.75 2.43 8.34
C SER A 84 7.63 1.41 8.54
N SER A 85 7.56 0.42 7.64
CA SER A 85 6.64 -0.71 7.82
C SER A 85 7.20 -1.71 8.84
N LEU A 86 6.69 -1.69 10.08
CA LEU A 86 7.02 -2.70 11.11
C LEU A 86 6.31 -4.05 10.93
N THR A 87 5.43 -4.17 9.94
CA THR A 87 4.60 -5.38 9.76
C THR A 87 5.42 -6.66 9.55
N VAL A 88 6.59 -6.55 8.93
CA VAL A 88 7.46 -7.71 8.64
C VAL A 88 8.15 -8.22 9.90
N PRO A 89 8.91 -7.38 10.66
CA PRO A 89 9.47 -7.84 11.93
C PRO A 89 8.40 -8.26 12.93
N ALA A 90 7.29 -7.53 13.03
CA ALA A 90 6.18 -7.90 13.92
C ALA A 90 5.60 -9.28 13.56
N GLY A 91 5.48 -9.57 12.26
CA GLY A 91 5.02 -10.88 11.79
C GLY A 91 5.95 -12.03 12.15
N TRP A 92 7.26 -11.84 12.05
CA TRP A 92 8.24 -12.84 12.47
C TRP A 92 8.23 -13.06 13.99
N VAL A 93 8.08 -11.99 14.78
CA VAL A 93 7.94 -12.09 16.24
C VAL A 93 6.67 -12.86 16.59
N ALA A 94 5.54 -12.57 15.94
CA ALA A 94 4.29 -13.29 16.16
C ALA A 94 4.41 -14.79 15.81
N LEU A 95 5.10 -15.13 14.70
CA LEU A 95 5.39 -16.51 14.32
C LEU A 95 6.28 -17.22 15.36
N ALA A 96 7.30 -16.53 15.88
CA ALA A 96 8.17 -17.08 16.92
C ALA A 96 7.39 -17.35 18.22
N LEU A 97 6.50 -16.44 18.63
CA LEU A 97 5.64 -16.62 19.80
C LEU A 97 4.67 -17.80 19.62
N LEU A 98 4.05 -17.91 18.44
CA LEU A 98 3.17 -19.04 18.12
C LEU A 98 3.93 -20.38 18.16
N ALA A 99 5.15 -20.40 17.60
CA ALA A 99 6.02 -21.57 17.64
C ALA A 99 6.41 -21.95 19.07
N GLY A 100 6.77 -20.98 19.90
CA GLY A 100 7.08 -21.20 21.32
C GLY A 100 5.87 -21.75 22.08
N TRP A 101 4.67 -21.25 21.82
CA TRP A 101 3.44 -21.76 22.42
C TRP A 101 3.11 -23.20 21.97
N LEU A 102 3.31 -23.52 20.69
CA LEU A 102 3.19 -24.89 20.18
C LEU A 102 4.25 -25.83 20.79
N ALA A 103 5.46 -25.34 21.04
CA ALA A 103 6.51 -26.11 21.69
C ALA A 103 6.13 -26.48 23.13
N TRP A 104 5.44 -25.58 23.83
CA TRP A 104 5.03 -25.77 25.22
C TRP A 104 3.83 -26.70 25.38
N SER A 105 2.95 -26.77 24.38
CA SER A 105 1.70 -27.53 24.42
C SER A 105 1.80 -28.97 23.91
N ASN A 106 2.93 -29.38 23.33
CA ASN A 106 3.11 -30.70 22.73
C ASN A 106 4.24 -31.52 23.40
N GLY A 107 4.28 -32.83 23.15
CA GLY A 107 5.30 -33.74 23.71
C GLY A 107 6.73 -33.46 23.24
N GLU A 108 7.73 -34.09 23.89
CA GLU A 108 9.17 -33.78 23.73
C GLU A 108 9.66 -33.69 22.28
N GLN A 109 9.21 -34.58 21.39
CA GLN A 109 9.63 -34.55 19.98
C GLN A 109 9.12 -33.30 19.23
N ALA A 110 7.90 -32.86 19.49
CA ALA A 110 7.32 -31.67 18.87
C ALA A 110 7.92 -30.38 19.44
N ARG A 111 8.32 -30.40 20.72
CA ARG A 111 8.95 -29.27 21.40
C ARG A 111 10.28 -28.87 20.76
N ASN A 112 11.15 -29.83 20.42
CA ASN A 112 12.45 -29.53 19.82
C ASN A 112 12.30 -28.88 18.43
N ALA A 113 11.45 -29.43 17.56
CA ALA A 113 11.19 -28.86 16.23
C ALA A 113 10.61 -27.43 16.30
N ALA A 114 9.70 -27.19 17.24
CA ALA A 114 9.09 -25.89 17.43
C ALA A 114 10.09 -24.85 17.98
N LEU A 115 11.01 -25.24 18.86
CA LEU A 115 12.10 -24.37 19.33
C LEU A 115 13.07 -23.98 18.21
N PHE A 116 13.45 -24.93 17.34
CA PHE A 116 14.26 -24.63 16.15
C PHE A 116 13.57 -23.63 15.23
N PHE A 117 12.27 -23.82 14.96
CA PHE A 117 11.50 -22.91 14.13
C PHE A 117 11.34 -21.52 14.78
N ALA A 118 11.15 -21.45 16.11
CA ALA A 118 11.12 -20.19 16.85
C ALA A 118 12.48 -19.45 16.75
N GLY A 119 13.60 -20.16 16.95
CA GLY A 119 14.94 -19.60 16.78
C GLY A 119 15.21 -19.09 15.36
N PHE A 120 14.74 -19.82 14.35
CA PHE A 120 14.80 -19.37 12.96
C PHE A 120 13.98 -18.09 12.74
N CYS A 121 12.75 -18.03 13.26
CA CYS A 121 11.90 -16.85 13.14
C CYS A 121 12.52 -15.61 13.81
N VAL A 122 13.09 -15.77 15.01
CA VAL A 122 13.82 -14.69 15.71
C VAL A 122 15.05 -14.24 14.90
N SER A 123 15.82 -15.19 14.34
CA SER A 123 16.97 -14.87 13.50
C SER A 123 16.58 -14.11 12.24
N MET A 124 15.46 -14.48 11.60
CA MET A 124 14.90 -13.76 10.47
C MET A 124 14.38 -12.37 10.87
N ALA A 125 13.70 -12.26 12.02
CA ALA A 125 13.26 -10.98 12.57
C ALA A 125 14.44 -10.04 12.83
N ALA A 126 15.54 -10.55 13.39
CA ALA A 126 16.77 -9.79 13.57
C ALA A 126 17.38 -9.40 12.21
N MET A 127 17.60 -10.35 11.31
CA MET A 127 18.26 -10.07 10.03
C MET A 127 17.49 -9.08 9.15
N TYR A 128 16.16 -9.22 9.05
CA TYR A 128 15.32 -8.35 8.20
C TYR A 128 14.73 -7.15 8.93
N GLY A 129 14.55 -7.25 10.24
CA GLY A 129 13.93 -6.23 11.08
C GLY A 129 14.91 -5.27 11.73
N TRP A 130 16.17 -5.65 11.94
CA TRP A 130 17.13 -4.82 12.67
C TRP A 130 17.39 -3.47 12.00
N LYS A 131 17.60 -3.46 10.67
CA LYS A 131 17.81 -2.20 9.92
C LYS A 131 16.60 -1.25 9.96
N PRO A 132 15.35 -1.69 9.71
CA PRO A 132 14.19 -0.80 9.86
C PRO A 132 13.92 -0.40 11.31
N ILE A 133 14.21 -1.26 12.30
CA ILE A 133 14.13 -0.93 13.74
C ILE A 133 15.13 0.17 14.10
N LEU A 134 16.41 0.03 13.71
CA LEU A 134 17.43 1.07 13.92
C LEU A 134 17.05 2.42 13.27
N ARG A 135 16.41 2.38 12.10
CA ARG A 135 15.91 3.59 11.44
C ARG A 135 14.71 4.19 12.14
N MET A 136 13.94 3.40 12.88
CA MET A 136 12.81 3.86 13.68
C MET A 136 13.24 4.45 15.02
N LEU A 137 14.40 4.02 15.55
CA LEU A 137 15.04 4.72 16.68
C LEU A 137 15.50 6.13 16.31
N ARG A 138 15.64 6.45 15.01
CA ARG A 138 15.73 7.83 14.55
C ARG A 138 14.31 8.37 14.42
N SER A 139 13.96 9.34 15.25
CA SER A 139 12.61 9.94 15.37
C SER A 139 12.10 10.66 14.10
N GLU A 140 12.84 10.64 13.00
CA GLU A 140 12.52 11.39 11.80
C GLU A 140 11.62 10.59 10.84
N PRO A 141 10.55 11.20 10.30
CA PRO A 141 9.71 10.57 9.31
C PRO A 141 10.53 10.23 8.06
N LEU A 142 10.48 8.96 7.64
CA LEU A 142 11.24 8.46 6.49
C LEU A 142 10.83 9.15 5.17
N LEU A 143 9.59 9.61 5.10
CA LEU A 143 9.02 10.40 4.02
C LEU A 143 8.00 11.38 4.60
N ARG A 144 8.22 12.67 4.38
CA ARG A 144 7.24 13.72 4.61
C ARG A 144 6.94 14.40 3.27
N ILE A 145 5.66 14.66 3.02
CA ILE A 145 5.18 15.35 1.83
C ILE A 145 4.26 16.46 2.32
N ASP A 146 4.61 17.71 2.01
CA ASP A 146 3.90 18.89 2.49
C ASP A 146 3.67 19.90 1.36
N GLY A 147 3.32 21.14 1.70
CA GLY A 147 3.11 22.22 0.74
C GLY A 147 4.40 22.75 0.09
N ASP A 148 5.57 22.46 0.67
CA ASP A 148 6.86 22.96 0.18
C ASP A 148 7.57 21.94 -0.71
N GLY A 149 7.40 20.65 -0.40
CA GLY A 149 8.03 19.59 -1.18
C GLY A 149 7.87 18.18 -0.63
N ILE A 150 8.86 17.36 -0.94
CA ILE A 150 9.05 16.01 -0.43
C ILE A 150 10.34 16.00 0.39
N GLU A 151 10.25 15.74 1.68
CA GLU A 151 11.41 15.44 2.52
C GLU A 151 11.59 13.92 2.59
N HIS A 152 12.72 13.45 2.11
CA HIS A 152 13.03 12.03 2.02
C HIS A 152 14.36 11.73 2.71
N LEU A 153 14.39 10.74 3.60
CA LEU A 153 15.56 10.43 4.44
C LEU A 153 16.88 10.30 3.67
N ARG A 154 16.86 9.81 2.42
CA ARG A 154 18.08 9.63 1.60
C ARG A 154 18.46 10.80 0.71
N TYR A 155 17.49 11.64 0.35
CA TYR A 155 17.67 12.68 -0.67
C TYR A 155 17.51 14.08 -0.07
N GLY A 156 17.16 14.18 1.22
CA GLY A 156 16.84 15.44 1.87
C GLY A 156 15.55 16.07 1.31
N PRO A 157 15.42 17.40 1.41
CA PRO A 157 14.25 18.14 0.97
C PRO A 157 14.26 18.40 -0.55
N ILE A 158 13.23 17.91 -1.24
CA ILE A 158 12.99 18.09 -2.68
C ILE A 158 11.83 19.07 -2.86
N ALA A 159 12.13 20.32 -3.19
CA ALA A 159 11.11 21.37 -3.30
C ALA A 159 10.20 21.19 -4.53
N TRP A 160 8.91 21.50 -4.40
CA TRP A 160 7.95 21.37 -5.51
C TRP A 160 8.27 22.20 -6.74
N ARG A 161 8.92 23.36 -6.54
CA ARG A 161 9.41 24.23 -7.62
C ARG A 161 10.38 23.51 -8.57
N ASP A 162 11.05 22.47 -8.08
CA ASP A 162 12.03 21.71 -8.84
C ASP A 162 11.43 20.43 -9.43
N VAL A 163 10.20 20.06 -9.07
CA VAL A 163 9.53 18.84 -9.53
C VAL A 163 8.59 19.18 -10.70
N ALA A 164 8.93 18.70 -11.90
CA ALA A 164 8.11 18.84 -13.10
C ALA A 164 7.16 17.66 -13.34
N GLY A 165 7.41 16.48 -12.75
CA GLY A 165 6.61 15.28 -13.02
C GLY A 165 6.71 14.24 -11.91
N ILE A 166 5.65 13.44 -11.75
CA ILE A 166 5.56 12.38 -10.74
C ILE A 166 4.95 11.13 -11.37
N GLN A 167 5.68 10.02 -11.40
CA GLN A 167 5.20 8.76 -11.97
C GLN A 167 5.50 7.58 -11.04
N LEU A 168 4.51 6.73 -10.80
CA LEU A 168 4.74 5.46 -10.11
C LEU A 168 5.08 4.39 -11.13
N GLU A 169 6.21 3.72 -10.92
CA GLU A 169 6.60 2.54 -11.67
C GLU A 169 6.51 1.29 -10.80
N ARG A 170 5.96 0.23 -11.38
CA ARG A 170 5.88 -1.09 -10.76
C ARG A 170 6.66 -2.09 -11.61
N ARG A 171 7.81 -2.53 -11.10
CA ARG A 171 8.63 -3.58 -11.73
C ARG A 171 8.58 -4.87 -10.94
N ARG A 172 8.93 -6.00 -11.55
CA ARG A 172 9.23 -7.25 -10.84
C ARG A 172 10.74 -7.49 -10.89
N VAL A 173 11.38 -7.59 -9.74
CA VAL A 173 12.81 -7.91 -9.61
C VAL A 173 12.92 -9.22 -8.85
N ARG A 174 13.49 -10.26 -9.49
CA ARG A 174 13.58 -11.62 -8.93
C ARG A 174 12.21 -12.14 -8.42
N GLY A 175 11.15 -11.95 -9.23
CA GLY A 175 9.78 -12.33 -8.89
C GLY A 175 9.08 -11.43 -7.87
N GLN A 176 9.79 -10.53 -7.19
CA GLN A 176 9.20 -9.62 -6.20
C GLN A 176 8.79 -8.28 -6.82
N PRO A 177 7.57 -7.79 -6.58
CA PRO A 177 7.15 -6.48 -7.05
C PRO A 177 7.89 -5.38 -6.30
N ARG A 178 8.56 -4.50 -7.05
CA ARG A 178 9.25 -3.30 -6.58
C ARG A 178 8.48 -2.08 -7.06
N HIS A 179 8.29 -1.10 -6.17
CA HIS A 179 7.62 0.16 -6.50
C HIS A 179 8.61 1.31 -6.35
N THR A 180 8.73 2.09 -7.41
CA THR A 180 9.59 3.26 -7.45
C THR A 180 8.73 4.46 -7.84
N LEU A 181 8.74 5.49 -7.01
CA LEU A 181 8.19 6.79 -7.37
C LEU A 181 9.27 7.56 -8.09
N TRP A 182 9.09 7.77 -9.38
CA TRP A 182 9.97 8.60 -10.18
C TRP A 182 9.51 10.05 -10.11
N LEU A 183 10.46 10.94 -9.85
CA LEU A 183 10.25 12.38 -9.88
C LEU A 183 11.06 12.97 -11.03
N ALA A 184 10.46 13.83 -11.85
CA ALA A 184 11.20 14.65 -12.81
C ALA A 184 11.72 15.87 -12.05
N VAL A 185 13.00 15.86 -11.66
CA VAL A 185 13.56 16.90 -10.80
C VAL A 185 14.58 17.72 -11.57
N ARG A 186 14.55 19.04 -11.38
CA ARG A 186 15.58 19.95 -11.90
C ARG A 186 16.86 19.77 -11.09
N ASP A 187 17.97 19.66 -11.81
CA ASP A 187 19.31 19.50 -11.22
C ASP A 187 19.35 18.33 -10.21
N VAL A 188 19.23 17.11 -10.72
CA VAL A 188 19.18 15.90 -9.89
C VAL A 188 20.50 15.68 -9.12
N ARG A 189 21.64 16.17 -9.63
CA ARG A 189 22.97 15.92 -9.04
C ARG A 189 23.06 16.36 -7.59
N ARG A 190 22.50 17.53 -7.25
CA ARG A 190 22.47 18.02 -5.86
C ARG A 190 21.83 17.05 -4.85
N TYR A 191 20.94 16.17 -5.29
CA TYR A 191 20.31 15.17 -4.43
C TYR A 191 21.07 13.85 -4.39
N LEU A 192 21.93 13.62 -5.38
CA LEU A 192 22.73 12.41 -5.50
C LEU A 192 24.09 12.54 -4.86
N ASP A 193 24.65 13.75 -4.80
CA ASP A 193 25.98 14.00 -4.23
C ASP A 193 26.04 13.57 -2.75
N ASP A 194 24.93 13.73 -2.01
CA ASP A 194 24.79 13.30 -0.61
C ASP A 194 24.17 11.89 -0.45
N ALA A 195 23.81 11.23 -1.56
CA ALA A 195 23.11 9.96 -1.50
C ALA A 195 24.07 8.78 -1.24
N PRO A 196 23.70 7.81 -0.40
CA PRO A 196 24.55 6.64 -0.15
C PRO A 196 24.75 5.82 -1.43
N ALA A 197 25.89 5.13 -1.58
CA ALA A 197 26.27 4.38 -2.78
C ALA A 197 25.19 3.39 -3.31
N THR A 198 24.32 2.89 -2.43
CA THR A 198 23.17 2.04 -2.80
C THR A 198 22.03 2.76 -3.53
N ALA A 199 21.94 4.09 -3.43
CA ALA A 199 21.04 4.91 -4.21
C ALA A 199 21.62 5.17 -5.61
N LEU A 200 22.95 5.29 -5.71
CA LEU A 200 23.65 5.48 -6.99
C LEU A 200 23.47 4.30 -7.95
N THR A 201 23.31 3.06 -7.46
CA THR A 201 23.05 1.88 -8.32
C THR A 201 21.66 1.87 -8.97
N LEU A 202 20.64 2.47 -8.33
CA LEU A 202 19.32 2.66 -8.93
C LEU A 202 19.35 3.78 -9.97
N VAL A 203 20.21 4.76 -9.75
CA VAL A 203 20.39 5.95 -10.58
C VAL A 203 21.30 5.67 -11.77
N THR A 204 22.21 4.69 -11.73
CA THR A 204 23.04 4.32 -12.91
C THR A 204 22.19 3.88 -14.12
N ILE A 205 20.95 3.49 -13.88
CA ILE A 205 19.94 3.16 -14.90
C ILE A 205 19.31 4.44 -15.50
N ALA A 206 19.30 5.54 -14.75
CA ALA A 206 18.88 6.86 -15.17
C ALA A 206 20.10 7.67 -15.64
N ARG A 207 20.22 7.93 -16.94
CA ARG A 207 21.24 8.87 -17.44
C ARG A 207 21.08 10.20 -16.70
N VAL A 208 22.13 10.65 -16.01
CA VAL A 208 22.14 11.93 -15.29
C VAL A 208 22.65 12.99 -16.29
N PRO A 209 21.78 13.86 -16.84
CA PRO A 209 22.20 14.95 -17.70
C PRO A 209 22.94 16.05 -16.91
N GLY A 210 23.41 17.08 -17.63
CA GLY A 210 24.10 18.24 -17.07
C GLY A 210 23.29 19.04 -16.05
N THR A 211 23.94 20.05 -15.45
CA THR A 211 23.34 20.93 -14.45
C THR A 211 22.15 21.71 -15.02
N GLY A 212 21.07 21.86 -14.25
CA GLY A 212 19.88 22.62 -14.63
C GLY A 212 18.85 21.90 -15.48
N GLU A 213 19.15 20.71 -16.01
CA GLU A 213 18.18 19.89 -16.74
C GLU A 213 17.25 19.10 -15.80
N PHE A 214 16.06 18.75 -16.30
CA PHE A 214 15.15 17.84 -15.61
C PHE A 214 15.58 16.40 -15.85
N ALA A 215 15.74 15.66 -14.77
CA ALA A 215 16.15 14.26 -14.81
C ALA A 215 15.31 13.41 -13.85
N PRO A 216 15.18 12.10 -14.11
CA PRO A 216 14.42 11.20 -13.25
C PRO A 216 15.18 10.88 -11.96
N LEU A 217 14.58 11.19 -10.81
CA LEU A 217 15.04 10.81 -9.47
C LEU A 217 14.19 9.64 -8.94
N PRO A 218 14.79 8.46 -8.65
CA PRO A 218 14.05 7.32 -8.12
C PRO A 218 13.85 7.39 -6.60
N LEU A 219 12.61 7.34 -6.13
CA LEU A 219 12.28 7.16 -4.71
C LEU A 219 11.75 5.74 -4.49
N PRO A 220 12.56 4.81 -3.94
CA PRO A 220 12.12 3.43 -3.70
C PRO A 220 11.06 3.39 -2.59
N LEU A 221 9.84 2.96 -2.92
CA LEU A 221 8.71 3.03 -2.00
C LEU A 221 8.54 1.80 -1.10
N ASP A 222 9.31 0.74 -1.31
CA ASP A 222 9.11 -0.55 -0.62
C ASP A 222 9.39 -0.51 0.90
N LEU A 223 10.05 0.54 1.38
CA LEU A 223 10.42 0.70 2.79
C LEU A 223 9.35 1.42 3.62
N PHE A 224 8.40 2.07 2.96
CA PHE A 224 7.35 2.84 3.61
C PHE A 224 6.20 1.94 4.06
N ALA A 225 5.61 2.31 5.20
CA ALA A 225 4.37 1.70 5.66
C ALA A 225 3.28 1.87 4.58
N GLU A 226 3.05 3.10 4.13
CA GLU A 226 1.89 3.41 3.30
C GLU A 226 1.90 2.71 1.93
N ASP A 227 0.73 2.63 1.31
CA ASP A 227 0.60 2.03 -0.02
C ASP A 227 1.27 2.92 -1.09
N PRO A 228 2.13 2.38 -1.98
CA PRO A 228 2.81 3.19 -2.99
C PRO A 228 1.88 4.03 -3.87
N GLU A 229 0.68 3.52 -4.16
CA GLU A 229 -0.36 4.22 -4.91
C GLU A 229 -0.96 5.38 -4.11
N VAL A 230 -1.10 5.24 -2.78
CA VAL A 230 -1.55 6.35 -1.90
C VAL A 230 -0.48 7.43 -1.86
N ILE A 231 0.79 7.06 -1.67
CA ILE A 231 1.92 8.00 -1.67
C ILE A 231 1.96 8.80 -2.99
N GLN A 232 1.84 8.14 -4.14
CA GLN A 232 1.79 8.81 -5.44
C GLN A 232 0.60 9.78 -5.55
N ARG A 233 -0.60 9.34 -5.16
CA ARG A 233 -1.81 10.17 -5.23
C ARG A 233 -1.70 11.40 -4.33
N VAL A 234 -1.18 11.24 -3.11
CA VAL A 234 -0.90 12.33 -2.17
C VAL A 234 0.14 13.30 -2.73
N ALA A 235 1.26 12.79 -3.23
CA ALA A 235 2.31 13.61 -3.84
C ALA A 235 1.77 14.44 -5.01
N ARG A 236 0.96 13.83 -5.90
CA ARG A 236 0.31 14.52 -7.01
C ARG A 236 -0.69 15.58 -6.51
N ALA A 237 -1.51 15.26 -5.51
CA ALA A 237 -2.49 16.20 -4.97
C ALA A 237 -1.83 17.44 -4.35
N LEU A 238 -0.77 17.26 -3.56
CA LEU A 238 -0.01 18.38 -2.98
C LEU A 238 0.74 19.17 -4.06
N ARG A 239 1.39 18.47 -5.01
CA ARG A 239 2.12 19.13 -6.11
C ARG A 239 1.22 19.98 -7.00
N GLN A 240 -0.02 19.56 -7.25
CA GLN A 240 -0.98 20.30 -8.06
C GLN A 240 -1.39 21.64 -7.46
N ARG A 241 -1.20 21.84 -6.15
CA ARG A 241 -1.49 23.11 -5.47
C ARG A 241 -0.36 24.12 -5.65
N HIS A 242 0.84 23.67 -6.00
CA HIS A 242 2.00 24.53 -6.18
C HIS A 242 1.98 25.19 -7.58
N PRO A 243 2.26 26.49 -7.70
CA PRO A 243 2.08 27.24 -8.95
C PRO A 243 3.03 26.80 -10.09
N ALA A 244 4.20 26.25 -9.75
CA ALA A 244 5.18 25.80 -10.75
C ALA A 244 4.59 24.80 -11.77
N LEU A 245 5.05 24.88 -13.02
CA LEU A 245 4.61 24.03 -14.14
C LEU A 245 4.75 22.55 -13.82
N PHE A 246 3.73 21.76 -14.17
CA PHE A 246 3.66 20.33 -13.85
C PHE A 246 3.15 19.53 -15.04
N LEU A 247 3.87 18.48 -15.41
CA LEU A 247 3.56 17.56 -16.49
C LEU A 247 2.84 16.32 -15.92
N ALA A 248 1.52 16.28 -16.05
CA ALA A 248 0.70 15.17 -15.55
C ALA A 248 1.03 13.81 -16.20
N GLN A 249 1.49 13.85 -17.45
CA GLN A 249 1.80 12.71 -18.32
C GLN A 249 3.29 12.45 -18.50
N TRP A 250 4.12 12.98 -17.59
CA TRP A 250 5.56 12.72 -17.60
C TRP A 250 5.87 11.24 -17.35
N SER A 251 6.90 10.73 -18.02
CA SER A 251 7.44 9.39 -17.77
C SER A 251 8.96 9.43 -17.60
N PRO A 252 9.56 8.50 -16.82
CA PRO A 252 11.01 8.46 -16.59
C PRO A 252 11.82 8.15 -17.86
N HIS A 253 11.15 7.73 -18.95
CA HIS A 253 11.78 7.44 -20.24
C HIS A 253 11.79 8.65 -21.20
N MET A 254 11.14 9.76 -20.82
CA MET A 254 11.20 11.00 -21.62
C MET A 254 12.61 11.58 -21.57
N ALA A 255 13.12 11.94 -22.75
CA ALA A 255 14.41 12.63 -22.84
C ALA A 255 14.32 14.04 -22.20
N PRO A 256 15.39 14.58 -21.61
CA PRO A 256 15.38 15.90 -20.99
C PRO A 256 14.87 17.01 -21.94
N SER A 257 15.24 16.96 -23.22
CA SER A 257 14.76 17.88 -24.26
C SER A 257 13.25 17.81 -24.50
N GLN A 258 12.66 16.61 -24.41
CA GLN A 258 11.20 16.42 -24.52
C GLN A 258 10.48 17.01 -23.31
N VAL A 259 11.05 16.85 -22.11
CA VAL A 259 10.52 17.45 -20.87
C VAL A 259 10.54 18.98 -20.98
N ALA A 260 11.65 19.58 -21.42
CA ALA A 260 11.76 21.02 -21.64
C ALA A 260 10.73 21.53 -22.66
N SER A 261 10.59 20.85 -23.80
CA SER A 261 9.62 21.20 -24.84
C SER A 261 8.16 21.08 -24.36
N ALA A 262 7.86 20.06 -23.53
CA ALA A 262 6.54 19.90 -22.95
C ALA A 262 6.23 21.00 -21.92
N LEU A 263 7.20 21.38 -21.08
CA LEU A 263 7.04 22.48 -20.13
C LEU A 263 6.85 23.83 -20.83
N GLN A 264 7.56 24.07 -21.93
CA GLN A 264 7.38 25.28 -22.74
C GLN A 264 5.96 25.36 -23.34
N ARG A 265 5.45 24.25 -23.87
CA ARG A 265 4.07 24.19 -24.38
C ARG A 265 3.03 24.45 -23.28
N GLU A 266 3.24 23.88 -22.10
CA GLU A 266 2.36 24.09 -20.94
C GLU A 266 2.40 25.57 -20.47
N ALA A 267 3.59 26.18 -20.45
CA ALA A 267 3.76 27.58 -20.11
C ALA A 267 3.02 28.49 -21.10
N ALA A 268 3.16 28.23 -22.40
CA ALA A 268 2.48 28.98 -23.45
C ALA A 268 0.94 28.83 -23.36
N ALA A 269 0.45 27.62 -23.07
CA ALA A 269 -0.98 27.36 -22.88
C ALA A 269 -1.56 28.13 -21.69
N ARG A 270 -0.85 28.19 -20.55
CA ARG A 270 -1.27 28.98 -19.38
C ARG A 270 -1.29 30.48 -19.68
N ALA A 271 -0.24 31.01 -20.29
CA ALA A 271 -0.17 32.42 -20.66
C ALA A 271 -1.29 32.83 -21.63
N GLY A 272 -1.59 31.98 -22.63
CA GLY A 272 -2.71 32.19 -23.55
C GLY A 272 -4.08 32.11 -22.87
N GLY A 273 -4.26 31.21 -21.89
CA GLY A 273 -5.49 31.11 -21.10
C GLY A 273 -5.73 32.29 -20.17
N GLU A 274 -4.68 32.82 -19.53
CA GLU A 274 -4.76 34.03 -18.69
C GLU A 274 -5.07 35.28 -19.54
N ALA A 275 -4.47 35.40 -20.72
CA ALA A 275 -4.79 36.49 -21.66
C ALA A 275 -6.26 36.41 -22.13
N ALA A 276 -6.76 35.21 -22.45
CA ALA A 276 -8.16 35.01 -22.83
C ALA A 276 -9.14 35.30 -21.66
N ALA A 277 -8.80 34.90 -20.42
CA ALA A 277 -9.61 35.19 -19.24
C ALA A 277 -9.67 36.70 -18.92
N THR A 278 -8.58 37.43 -19.17
CA THR A 278 -8.49 38.89 -18.96
C THR A 278 -9.31 39.66 -20.01
N LEU A 279 -9.54 39.09 -21.20
CA LEU A 279 -10.39 39.70 -22.24
C LEU A 279 -11.89 39.46 -22.01
N VAL A 280 -12.27 38.49 -21.17
CA VAL A 280 -13.67 38.14 -20.88
C VAL A 280 -14.23 38.96 -19.68
N THR A 281 -13.42 39.74 -18.98
CA THR A 281 -13.87 40.61 -17.86
C THR A 281 -14.40 42.00 -18.29
N VAL A 282 -14.78 42.19 -19.56
CA VAL A 282 -15.68 43.29 -19.98
C VAL A 282 -17.13 42.82 -19.78
N PRO A 283 -17.98 43.54 -19.02
CA PRO A 283 -19.17 42.95 -18.45
C PRO A 283 -20.30 42.84 -19.48
N ALA A 284 -20.45 41.67 -20.09
CA ALA A 284 -21.73 41.26 -20.68
C ALA A 284 -22.57 40.62 -19.59
N LYS A 285 -23.52 41.40 -19.07
CA LYS A 285 -24.62 40.96 -18.23
C LYS A 285 -25.44 39.92 -18.99
N THR A 286 -25.17 38.64 -18.74
CA THR A 286 -26.05 37.55 -19.17
C THR A 286 -26.29 36.63 -18.00
N GLU A 287 -27.49 36.74 -17.44
CA GLU A 287 -28.07 35.75 -16.54
C GLU A 287 -27.99 34.37 -17.19
N ALA A 288 -27.28 33.43 -16.55
CA ALA A 288 -27.32 32.02 -16.91
C ALA A 288 -27.49 31.20 -15.62
N LYS A 289 -28.75 30.98 -15.29
CA LYS A 289 -29.27 30.06 -14.28
C LYS A 289 -29.01 28.61 -14.74
N VAL A 290 -27.82 28.06 -14.51
CA VAL A 290 -27.45 26.66 -14.78
C VAL A 290 -26.36 26.26 -13.77
N GLY A 291 -26.42 25.20 -12.95
CA GLY A 291 -27.39 24.12 -12.83
C GLY A 291 -27.22 23.39 -11.49
N ALA A 292 -28.23 23.47 -10.64
CA ALA A 292 -28.39 22.64 -9.44
C ALA A 292 -28.72 21.14 -9.70
N PRO A 293 -29.31 20.69 -10.84
CA PRO A 293 -29.79 19.29 -10.94
C PRO A 293 -28.68 18.25 -11.22
N ALA A 294 -27.46 18.67 -11.60
CA ALA A 294 -26.35 17.74 -11.85
C ALA A 294 -25.67 17.23 -10.56
N MET A 295 -25.73 18.01 -9.48
CA MET A 295 -25.11 17.68 -8.20
C MET A 295 -25.99 16.77 -7.34
N GLU A 296 -27.30 16.91 -7.46
CA GLU A 296 -28.30 16.08 -6.76
C GLU A 296 -28.37 14.67 -7.36
N THR A 297 -28.27 14.55 -8.69
CA THR A 297 -28.20 13.25 -9.37
C THR A 297 -26.90 12.48 -9.09
N LEU A 298 -25.79 13.17 -8.83
CA LEU A 298 -24.52 12.54 -8.42
C LEU A 298 -24.56 12.07 -6.96
N ARG A 299 -25.22 12.82 -6.06
CA ARG A 299 -25.42 12.40 -4.66
C ARG A 299 -26.35 11.19 -4.56
N ALA A 300 -27.47 11.19 -5.29
CA ALA A 300 -28.39 10.05 -5.35
C ALA A 300 -27.70 8.77 -5.85
N ARG A 301 -26.90 8.86 -6.92
CA ARG A 301 -26.13 7.71 -7.45
C ARG A 301 -25.03 7.22 -6.50
N ALA A 302 -24.48 8.10 -5.66
CA ALA A 302 -23.48 7.70 -4.66
C ALA A 302 -24.11 6.95 -3.47
N GLU A 303 -25.30 7.37 -3.03
CA GLU A 303 -26.05 6.69 -1.97
C GLU A 303 -26.58 5.33 -2.43
N GLU A 304 -27.07 5.24 -3.67
CA GLU A 304 -27.55 3.99 -4.24
C GLU A 304 -26.44 2.92 -4.34
N ARG A 305 -25.21 3.33 -4.71
CA ARG A 305 -24.04 2.45 -4.70
C ARG A 305 -23.65 2.00 -3.28
N ARG A 306 -23.79 2.86 -2.27
CA ARG A 306 -23.55 2.49 -0.86
C ARG A 306 -24.56 1.46 -0.39
N MET A 307 -25.87 1.68 -0.61
CA MET A 307 -26.91 0.72 -0.23
C MET A 307 -26.76 -0.62 -0.97
N GLN A 308 -26.39 -0.59 -2.25
CA GLN A 308 -26.18 -1.82 -3.02
C GLN A 308 -24.97 -2.62 -2.50
N SER A 309 -23.90 -1.94 -2.06
CA SER A 309 -22.75 -2.62 -1.42
C SER A 309 -23.10 -3.23 -0.06
N GLN A 310 -23.90 -2.54 0.76
CA GLN A 310 -24.38 -3.06 2.05
C GLN A 310 -25.32 -4.26 1.87
N ARG A 311 -26.22 -4.22 0.88
CA ARG A 311 -27.09 -5.37 0.54
C ARG A 311 -26.28 -6.58 0.09
N ARG A 312 -25.25 -6.40 -0.74
CA ARG A 312 -24.36 -7.50 -1.15
C ARG A 312 -23.58 -8.09 0.03
N ALA A 313 -23.12 -7.25 0.96
CA ALA A 313 -22.44 -7.72 2.18
C ALA A 313 -23.40 -8.52 3.09
N LEU A 314 -24.65 -8.06 3.26
CA LEU A 314 -25.67 -8.75 4.05
C LEU A 314 -26.12 -10.07 3.41
N VAL A 315 -26.28 -10.13 2.09
CA VAL A 315 -26.63 -11.39 1.38
C VAL A 315 -25.52 -12.43 1.52
N LEU A 316 -24.25 -12.02 1.46
CA LEU A 316 -23.14 -12.93 1.71
C LEU A 316 -23.13 -13.42 3.17
N LEU A 317 -23.36 -12.53 4.15
CA LEU A 317 -23.45 -12.89 5.56
C LEU A 317 -24.62 -13.86 5.85
N GLY A 318 -25.78 -13.63 5.21
CA GLY A 318 -26.95 -14.50 5.29
C GLY A 318 -26.72 -15.87 4.65
N ALA A 319 -26.07 -15.93 3.48
CA ALA A 319 -25.75 -17.20 2.81
C ALA A 319 -24.80 -18.07 3.66
N PHE A 320 -23.82 -17.47 4.35
CA PHE A 320 -22.95 -18.19 5.28
C PHE A 320 -23.68 -18.63 6.56
N GLY A 321 -24.61 -17.83 7.08
CA GLY A 321 -25.45 -18.21 8.21
C GLY A 321 -26.40 -19.38 7.89
N VAL A 322 -27.00 -19.39 6.70
CA VAL A 322 -27.91 -20.45 6.24
C VAL A 322 -27.16 -21.75 5.95
N LEU A 323 -25.94 -21.69 5.39
CA LEU A 323 -25.07 -22.87 5.24
C LEU A 323 -24.63 -23.45 6.60
N GLY A 324 -24.37 -22.59 7.59
CA GLY A 324 -24.09 -23.02 8.96
C GLY A 324 -25.29 -23.68 9.65
N LEU A 325 -26.50 -23.15 9.44
CA LEU A 325 -27.74 -23.69 10.01
C LEU A 325 -28.21 -24.97 9.30
N LEU A 326 -28.05 -25.09 7.99
CA LEU A 326 -28.33 -26.34 7.25
C LEU A 326 -27.39 -27.47 7.68
N GLY A 327 -26.11 -27.16 7.95
CA GLY A 327 -25.17 -28.11 8.55
C GLY A 327 -25.55 -28.52 9.98
N LEU A 328 -26.24 -27.66 10.74
CA LEU A 328 -26.73 -27.97 12.08
C LEU A 328 -28.05 -28.76 12.05
N GLY A 329 -28.94 -28.49 11.09
CA GLY A 329 -30.25 -29.13 10.94
C GLY A 329 -30.18 -30.58 10.44
N LEU A 330 -29.22 -30.89 9.56
CA LEU A 330 -28.95 -32.28 9.12
C LEU A 330 -28.45 -33.20 10.25
N ARG A 331 -28.10 -32.65 11.41
CA ARG A 331 -27.65 -33.38 12.60
C ARG A 331 -28.77 -33.76 13.57
N TYR A 332 -29.99 -33.26 13.35
CA TYR A 332 -31.17 -33.60 14.16
C TYR A 332 -32.13 -34.58 13.46
N LEU A 333 -31.79 -35.00 12.24
CA LEU A 333 -32.60 -35.90 11.40
C LEU A 333 -31.88 -37.21 11.04
N ALA A 334 -30.68 -37.44 11.58
CA ALA A 334 -29.90 -38.68 11.46
C ALA A 334 -29.39 -39.08 12.85
#